data_AF-A0A7X7YN58-F1
#
_entry.id   AF-A0A7X7YN58-F1
#
_cell.length_a   1.000
_cell.length_b   1.000
_cell.length_c   1.000
_cell.angle_alpha   90.00
_cell.angle_beta   90.00
_cell.angle_gamma   90.00
#
_symmetry.space_group_name_H-M   'P 1'
#
loop_
_entity.id
_entity.type
_entity.pdbx_description
1 polymer ?
#
loop_
_entity_poly.entity_id
_entity_poly.type
_entity_poly.pdbx_seq_one_letter_code
_entity_poly.pdbx_strand_id
1 'polypeptide(L)' 'MNPLLHSCYKKIENQNFRLTPQREAVLKVLFQEKDRHLTSYDLYNKAKKICPEIGLATVYRTLEL' A
#
# COMPACT_ATOMS: atom_id res chain seq x y z
N MET A 1 11.12 8.15 -9.32
CA MET A 1 10.53 7.35 -8.22
C MET A 1 10.28 8.27 -7.04
N ASN A 2 9.11 8.24 -6.41
CA ASN A 2 8.80 9.16 -5.30
C ASN A 2 9.74 8.88 -4.11
N PRO A 3 10.54 9.85 -3.63
CA PRO A 3 11.55 9.62 -2.60
C PRO A 3 10.95 9.19 -1.25
N LEU A 4 9.72 9.61 -0.95
CA LEU A 4 9.02 9.22 0.28
C LEU A 4 8.59 7.75 0.24
N LEU A 5 8.13 7.27 -0.93
CA LEU A 5 7.76 5.86 -1.12
C LEU A 5 8.97 4.94 -0.90
N HIS A 6 10.14 5.32 -1.41
CA HIS A 6 11.39 4.59 -1.18
C HIS A 6 11.78 4.55 0.30
N SER A 7 11.61 5.66 1.02
CA SER A 7 11.85 5.71 2.47
C SER A 7 10.88 4.80 3.24
N CYS A 8 9.61 4.75 2.85
CA CYS A 8 8.61 3.85 3.45
C CYS A 8 8.96 2.38 3.23
N TYR A 9 9.41 1.99 2.04
CA TYR A 9 9.85 0.61 1.79
C TYR A 9 10.99 0.20 2.73
N LYS A 10 12.01 1.06 2.88
CA LYS A 10 13.10 0.82 3.84
C LYS A 10 12.61 0.68 5.28
N LYS A 11 11.64 1.49 5.71
CA LYS A 11 11.08 1.40 7.07
C LYS A 11 10.37 0.07 7.31
N ILE A 12 9.58 -0.40 6.35
CA ILE A 12 8.88 -1.69 6.42
C ILE A 12 9.90 -2.83 6.58
N GLU A 13 10.94 -2.84 5.74
CA GLU A 13 11.99 -3.87 5.81
C GLU A 13 12.77 -3.81 7.12
N ASN A 14 13.13 -2.61 7.60
CA ASN A 14 13.83 -2.42 8.87
C ASN A 14 13.01 -2.85 10.09
N GLN A 15 11.69 -2.87 9.99
CA GLN A 15 10.79 -3.37 11.04
C GLN A 15 10.52 -4.89 10.94
N ASN A 16 11.27 -5.61 10.10
CA ASN A 16 11.09 -7.04 9.81
C ASN A 16 9.71 -7.38 9.20
N PHE A 17 9.00 -6.39 8.66
CA PHE A 17 7.81 -6.65 7.88
C PHE A 17 8.19 -6.96 6.43
N ARG A 18 7.61 -8.04 5.88
CA ARG A 18 7.82 -8.37 4.47
C ARG A 18 7.10 -7.37 3.57
N LEU A 19 7.82 -6.74 2.64
CA LEU A 19 7.22 -5.96 1.55
C LEU A 19 6.75 -6.93 0.45
N THR A 20 5.50 -7.40 0.55
CA THR A 20 4.89 -8.25 -0.50
C THR A 20 4.34 -7.40 -1.64
N PRO A 21 4.13 -7.95 -2.86
CA PRO A 21 3.52 -7.21 -3.97
C PRO A 21 2.16 -6.58 -3.63
N GLN A 22 1.37 -7.24 -2.78
CA GLN A 22 0.09 -6.71 -2.30
C GLN A 22 0.28 -5.46 -1.42
N ARG A 23 1.22 -5.51 -0.45
CA ARG A 23 1.54 -4.36 0.41
C ARG A 23 2.11 -3.21 -0.42
N GLU A 24 2.97 -3.53 -1.38
CA GLU A 24 3.53 -2.54 -2.29
C GLU A 24 2.43 -1.85 -3.12
N ALA A 25 1.45 -2.59 -3.64
CA ALA A 25 0.32 -2.03 -4.37
C ALA A 25 -0.50 -1.03 -3.52
N VAL A 26 -0.75 -1.35 -2.25
CA VAL A 26 -1.44 -0.44 -1.31
C VAL A 26 -0.64 0.84 -1.10
N LEU A 27 0.66 0.73 -0.83
CA LEU A 27 1.53 1.90 -0.62
C LEU A 27 1.61 2.77 -1.87
N LYS A 28 1.74 2.16 -3.06
CA LYS A 28 1.74 2.89 -4.34
C LYS A 28 0.49 3.76 -4.48
N VAL A 29 -0.70 3.21 -4.19
CA VAL A 29 -1.95 3.97 -4.28
C VAL A 29 -2.00 5.10 -3.25
N LEU A 30 -1.64 4.84 -1.98
CA LEU A 30 -1.61 5.87 -0.93
C LEU A 30 -0.69 7.04 -1.32
N PHE A 31 0.45 6.76 -1.93
CA PHE A 31 1.38 7.79 -2.37
C PHE A 31 0.94 8.51 -3.65
N GLN A 32 0.28 7.82 -4.57
CA GLN A 32 -0.30 8.42 -5.78
C GLN A 32 -1.48 9.33 -5.48
N GLU A 33 -2.27 8.99 -4.45
CA GLU A 33 -3.49 9.69 -4.05
C GLU A 33 -3.31 10.45 -2.73
N LYS A 34 -2.08 10.81 -2.37
CA LYS A 34 -1.71 11.38 -1.05
C LYS A 34 -2.50 12.63 -0.64
N ASP A 35 -3.03 13.36 -1.62
CA ASP A 35 -3.80 14.60 -1.41
C ASP A 35 -5.32 14.33 -1.36
N ARG A 36 -5.74 13.05 -1.35
CA ARG A 36 -7.13 12.62 -1.25
C ARG A 36 -7.32 11.66 -0.07
N HIS A 37 -8.41 11.85 0.66
CA HIS A 37 -8.84 10.89 1.67
C HIS A 37 -9.60 9.75 0.98
N LEU A 38 -8.91 8.63 0.76
CA LEU A 38 -9.54 7.41 0.23
C LEU A 38 -10.21 6.64 1.37
N THR A 39 -11.38 6.07 1.10
CA THR A 39 -11.90 5.00 1.96
C THR A 39 -11.07 3.72 1.74
N SER A 40 -11.12 2.79 2.70
CA SER A 40 -10.47 1.48 2.54
C SER A 40 -10.98 0.72 1.31
N TYR A 41 -12.24 0.93 0.93
CA TYR A 41 -12.82 0.32 -0.27
C TYR A 41 -12.31 0.97 -1.56
N ASP A 42 -12.15 2.30 -1.60
CA ASP A 42 -11.54 2.99 -2.73
C ASP A 42 -10.08 2.58 -2.92
N LEU A 43 -9.34 2.49 -1.82
CA LEU A 43 -7.96 2.03 -1.79
C LEU A 43 -7.85 0.61 -2.33
N TYR A 44 -8.73 -0.29 -1.88
CA TYR A 44 -8.82 -1.65 -2.40
C TYR A 44 -9.10 -1.68 -3.91
N ASN A 45 -10.11 -0.95 -4.39
CA ASN A 45 -10.46 -0.94 -5.81
C ASN A 45 -9.33 -0.43 -6.70
N LYS A 46 -8.56 0.56 -6.22
CA LYS A 46 -7.38 1.06 -6.93
C LYS A 46 -6.21 0.07 -6.84
N ALA A 47 -5.91 -0.48 -5.67
CA ALA A 47 -4.82 -1.44 -5.49
C ALA A 47 -5.05 -2.73 -6.28
N LYS A 48 -6.31 -3.17 -6.42
CA LYS A 48 -6.68 -4.34 -7.23
C LYS A 48 -6.39 -4.18 -8.72
N LYS A 49 -6.32 -2.95 -9.23
CA LYS A 49 -5.87 -2.68 -10.61
C LYS A 49 -4.37 -2.92 -10.79
N ILE A 50 -3.59 -2.80 -9.71
CA ILE A 50 -2.13 -3.00 -9.70
C ILE A 50 -1.81 -4.47 -9.38
N CYS A 51 -2.52 -5.06 -8.42
CA CYS A 51 -2.32 -6.43 -7.94
C CYS A 51 -3.68 -7.14 -7.84
N PRO A 52 -4.15 -7.82 -8.91
CA PRO A 52 -5.51 -8.39 -9.00
C PRO A 52 -5.86 -9.41 -7.91
N GLU A 53 -4.85 -10.08 -7.35
CA GLU A 53 -4.97 -11.07 -6.29
C GLU A 53 -5.15 -10.46 -4.88
N ILE A 54 -5.05 -9.14 -4.73
CA ILE A 54 -5.22 -8.49 -3.44
C ILE A 54 -6.65 -8.64 -2.92
N GLY A 55 -6.79 -8.96 -1.63
CA GLY A 55 -8.06 -8.96 -0.92
C GLY A 55 -8.22 -7.71 -0.06
N LEU A 56 -9.48 -7.33 0.22
CA LEU A 56 -9.80 -6.19 1.10
C LEU A 56 -9.20 -6.36 2.51
N ALA A 57 -9.18 -7.58 3.05
CA ALA A 57 -8.52 -7.87 4.34
C ALA A 57 -7.01 -7.55 4.33
N THR A 58 -6.33 -7.75 3.19
CA THR A 58 -4.91 -7.40 3.03
C THR A 58 -4.72 -5.88 3.06
N VAL A 59 -5.66 -5.11 2.53
CA VAL A 59 -5.64 -3.64 2.63
C VAL A 59 -5.69 -3.21 4.10
N TYR A 60 -6.66 -3.70 4.88
CA TYR A 60 -6.76 -3.39 6.30
C TYR A 60 -5.49 -3.77 7.08
N ARG A 61 -5.00 -5.01 6.94
CA ARG A 61 -3.75 -5.46 7.58
C ARG A 61 -2.52 -4.65 7.18
N THR A 62 -2.53 -4.02 6.00
CA THR A 62 -1.42 -3.17 5.56
C THR A 62 -1.51 -1.77 6.16
N LEU A 63 -2.72 -1.25 6.38
CA LEU A 63 -2.95 0.03 7.05
C LEU A 63 -2.69 -0.02 8.57
N GLU A 64 -2.74 -1.21 9.17
CA GLU A 64 -2.43 -1.45 10.59
C GLU A 64 -0.93 -1.62 10.90
N LEU A 65 -0.06 -1.62 9.88
CA LEU A 65 1.40 -1.69 10.06
C LEU A 65 1.98 -0.34 10.51
#